data_AF-A0A1F5G765-F1
#
_entry.id   AF-A0A1F5G765-F1
#
_cell.length_a   1.000
_cell.length_b   1.000
_cell.length_c   1.000
_cell.angle_alpha   90.00
_cell.angle_beta   90.00
_cell.angle_gamma   90.00
#
_symmetry.space_group_name_H-M   'P 1'
#
loop_
_entity.id
_entity.type
_entity.pdbx_description
1 polymer ?
#
loop_
_entity_poly.entity_id
_entity_poly.type
_entity_poly.pdbx_seq_one_letter_code
_entity_poly.pdbx_strand_id
1 'polypeptide(L)'
;MHKPVALANAATIVGLGIYVACRVLTLVAPGLVFAVGRSWFHAIELESVQSATPIGIGTFLLGAITLSALIWITFYAFAQVYNRLAK
;
A
#
# COMPACT_ATOMS: atom_id res chain seq x y z
N MET A 1 8.79 22.65 8.22
CA MET A 1 7.99 22.62 6.98
C MET A 1 8.49 21.50 6.07
N HIS A 2 7.61 20.62 5.62
CA HIS A 2 7.92 19.58 4.63
C HIS A 2 8.00 20.15 3.21
N LYS A 3 8.76 19.50 2.32
CA LYS A 3 8.73 19.76 0.87
C LYS A 3 7.68 18.85 0.22
N PRO A 4 6.50 19.34 -0.20
CA PRO A 4 5.36 18.46 -0.53
C PRO A 4 5.65 17.41 -1.61
N VAL A 5 6.30 17.82 -2.72
CA VAL A 5 6.64 16.91 -3.82
C VAL A 5 7.66 15.86 -3.38
N ALA A 6 8.67 16.25 -2.61
CA ALA A 6 9.70 15.30 -2.14
C ALA A 6 9.10 14.27 -1.18
N LEU A 7 8.20 14.69 -0.28
CA LEU A 7 7.50 13.77 0.62
C LEU A 7 6.61 12.79 -0.17
N ALA A 8 5.83 13.30 -1.13
CA ALA A 8 4.96 12.48 -1.97
C ALA A 8 5.75 11.44 -2.77
N ASN A 9 6.84 11.84 -3.42
CA ASN A 9 7.71 10.92 -4.17
C ASN A 9 8.28 9.83 -3.27
N ALA A 10 8.82 10.20 -2.11
CA ALA A 10 9.40 9.23 -1.17
C ALA A 10 8.34 8.22 -0.68
N ALA A 11 7.15 8.70 -0.30
CA ALA A 11 6.05 7.85 0.13
C ALA A 11 5.61 6.89 -0.98
N THR A 12 5.48 7.37 -2.22
CA THR A 12 5.12 6.54 -3.37
C THR A 12 6.16 5.46 -3.66
N ILE A 13 7.46 5.79 -3.63
CA ILE A 13 8.53 4.82 -3.86
C ILE A 13 8.49 3.71 -2.81
N VAL A 14 8.39 4.08 -1.53
CA VAL A 14 8.32 3.11 -0.42
C VAL A 14 7.05 2.26 -0.52
N GLY A 15 5.90 2.90 -0.74
CA GLY A 15 4.61 2.20 -0.85
C GLY A 15 4.57 1.23 -2.03
N LEU A 16 5.12 1.60 -3.18
CA LEU A 16 5.23 0.71 -4.34
C LEU A 16 6.19 -0.46 -4.07
N GLY A 17 7.31 -0.21 -3.39
CA GLY A 17 8.21 -1.28 -2.94
C GLY A 17 7.51 -2.30 -2.06
N ILE A 18 6.72 -1.84 -1.09
CA ILE A 18 5.90 -2.69 -0.22
C ILE A 18 4.85 -3.46 -1.03
N TYR A 19 4.19 -2.81 -1.99
CA TYR A 19 3.19 -3.45 -2.86
C TYR A 19 3.79 -4.62 -3.66
N VAL A 20 4.97 -4.42 -4.25
CA VAL A 20 5.68 -5.48 -4.98
C VAL A 20 6.12 -6.60 -4.03
N ALA A 21 6.69 -6.27 -2.87
CA ALA A 21 7.09 -7.25 -1.87
C ALA A 21 5.89 -8.10 -1.39
N CYS A 22 4.75 -7.45 -1.16
CA CYS A 22 3.49 -8.12 -0.80
C CYS A 22 3.05 -9.10 -1.89
N ARG A 23 3.16 -8.72 -3.18
CA ARG A 23 2.87 -9.63 -4.29
C ARG A 23 3.81 -10.85 -4.29
N VAL A 24 5.10 -10.67 -4.05
CA VAL A 24 6.03 -11.80 -3.97
C VAL A 24 5.65 -12.72 -2.80
N LEU A 25 5.38 -12.15 -1.62
CA LEU A 25 5.01 -12.91 -0.43
C LEU A 25 3.72 -13.72 -0.59
N THR A 26 2.71 -13.16 -1.27
CA THR A 26 1.46 -13.90 -1.54
C THR A 26 1.67 -15.11 -2.44
N LEU A 27 2.72 -15.13 -3.27
CA LEU A 27 3.06 -16.27 -4.13
C LEU A 27 3.91 -17.32 -3.42
N VAL A 28 4.86 -16.91 -2.57
CA VAL A 28 5.86 -17.83 -1.97
C VAL A 28 5.50 -18.27 -0.55
N ALA A 29 4.79 -17.43 0.21
CA ALA A 29 4.47 -17.64 1.62
C ALA A 29 3.11 -17.03 1.98
N PRO A 30 1.99 -17.45 1.33
CA PRO A 30 0.67 -16.87 1.57
C PRO A 30 0.24 -16.95 3.04
N GLY A 31 0.55 -18.06 3.73
CA GLY A 31 0.23 -18.21 5.15
C GLY A 31 0.82 -17.13 6.05
N LEU A 32 2.01 -16.61 5.72
CA LEU A 32 2.62 -15.48 6.44
C LEU A 32 1.82 -14.20 6.24
N VAL A 33 1.36 -13.92 5.02
CA VAL A 33 0.54 -12.74 4.70
C VAL A 33 -0.77 -12.76 5.51
N PHE A 34 -1.43 -13.92 5.59
CA PHE A 34 -2.65 -14.08 6.38
C PHE A 34 -2.39 -13.99 7.88
N ALA A 35 -1.29 -14.56 8.40
CA ALA A 35 -0.93 -14.44 9.81
C ALA A 35 -0.68 -12.99 10.23
N VAL A 36 0.06 -12.22 9.42
CA VAL A 36 0.28 -10.79 9.65
C VAL A 36 -1.04 -10.02 9.57
N GLY A 37 -1.85 -10.27 8.54
CA GLY A 37 -3.17 -9.63 8.40
C GLY A 37 -4.07 -9.85 9.62
N ARG A 38 -4.17 -11.09 10.12
CA ARG A 38 -4.92 -11.41 11.33
C ARG A 38 -4.42 -10.68 12.57
N SER A 39 -3.13 -10.37 12.66
CA SER A 39 -2.60 -9.61 13.81
C SER A 39 -3.08 -8.15 13.82
N TRP A 40 -3.53 -7.61 12.68
CA TRP A 40 -4.02 -6.25 12.55
C TRP A 40 -5.55 -6.18 12.64
N PHE A 41 -6.26 -7.17 12.09
CA PHE A 41 -7.70 -7.23 12.09
C PHE A 41 -8.24 -8.13 13.21
N HIS A 42 -8.99 -7.55 14.14
CA HIS A 42 -9.44 -8.25 15.34
C HIS A 42 -10.82 -8.94 15.18
N ALA A 43 -11.62 -8.51 14.18
CA ALA A 43 -13.02 -8.94 14.01
C ALA A 43 -13.34 -9.45 12.59
N ILE A 44 -12.32 -9.74 11.79
CA ILE A 44 -12.47 -10.21 10.40
C ILE A 44 -11.78 -11.55 10.26
N GLU A 45 -12.50 -12.56 9.75
CA GLU A 45 -11.93 -13.86 9.41
C GLU A 45 -11.33 -13.81 7.99
N LEU A 46 -10.04 -13.50 7.89
CA LEU A 46 -9.37 -13.31 6.59
C LEU A 46 -9.31 -14.60 5.76
N GLU A 47 -9.36 -15.79 6.37
CA GLU A 47 -9.29 -17.05 5.64
C GLU A 47 -10.53 -17.27 4.77
N SER A 48 -11.68 -16.74 5.19
CA SER A 48 -12.95 -16.85 4.46
C SER A 48 -12.96 -16.13 3.10
N VAL A 49 -12.05 -15.18 2.90
CA VAL A 49 -11.94 -14.35 1.69
C VAL A 49 -10.67 -14.60 0.90
N GLN A 50 -9.92 -15.66 1.23
CA GLN A 50 -8.71 -16.02 0.50
C GLN A 50 -9.05 -16.46 -0.93
N SER A 51 -8.52 -15.74 -1.92
CA SER A 51 -8.65 -16.13 -3.33
C SER A 51 -7.90 -17.42 -3.60
N ALA A 52 -8.56 -18.39 -4.25
CA ALA A 52 -7.94 -19.62 -4.72
C ALA A 52 -7.00 -19.40 -5.92
N THR A 53 -7.18 -18.30 -6.65
CA THR A 53 -6.39 -17.98 -7.84
C THR A 53 -5.55 -16.72 -7.61
N PRO A 54 -4.26 -16.73 -8.02
CA PRO A 54 -3.43 -15.54 -7.98
C PRO A 54 -3.97 -14.45 -8.91
N ILE A 55 -3.82 -13.18 -8.50
CA ILE A 55 -4.22 -12.05 -9.35
C ILE A 55 -3.41 -12.03 -10.65
N GLY A 56 -4.07 -11.73 -11.76
CA GLY A 56 -3.41 -11.58 -13.07
C GLY A 56 -2.42 -10.41 -13.08
N ILE A 57 -1.45 -10.46 -14.01
CA ILE A 57 -0.43 -9.41 -14.15
C ILE A 57 -1.05 -8.05 -14.51
N GLY A 58 -2.10 -8.03 -15.35
CA GLY A 58 -2.79 -6.79 -15.72
C GLY A 58 -3.42 -6.09 -14.52
N THR A 59 -4.14 -6.84 -13.67
CA THR A 59 -4.74 -6.31 -12.44
C THR A 59 -3.68 -5.83 -11.45
N PHE A 60 -2.55 -6.54 -11.35
CA PHE A 60 -1.42 -6.12 -10.52
C PHE A 60 -0.82 -4.79 -10.99
N LEU A 61 -0.61 -4.61 -12.29
CA LEU A 61 -0.08 -3.34 -12.83
C LEU A 61 -1.07 -2.20 -12.65
N LEU A 62 -2.36 -2.45 -12.86
CA LEU A 62 -3.40 -1.46 -12.59
C LEU A 62 -3.39 -1.05 -11.11
N GLY A 63 -3.29 -2.03 -10.21
CA GLY A 63 -3.15 -1.80 -8.77
C GLY A 63 -1.91 -0.96 -8.42
N ALA A 64 -0.75 -1.27 -9.00
CA ALA A 64 0.49 -0.52 -8.80
C ALA A 64 0.34 0.95 -9.21
N ILE A 65 -0.23 1.22 -10.38
CA ILE A 65 -0.41 2.59 -10.90
C ILE A 65 -1.40 3.37 -10.02
N THR A 66 -2.57 2.78 -9.76
CA THR A 66 -3.64 3.45 -9.01
C THR A 66 -3.25 3.69 -7.55
N LEU A 67 -2.59 2.73 -6.89
CA LEU A 67 -2.07 2.89 -5.53
C LEU A 67 -0.95 3.93 -5.48
N SER A 68 -0.05 3.95 -6.47
CA SER A 68 1.03 4.95 -6.52
C SER A 68 0.48 6.37 -6.65
N ALA A 69 -0.52 6.56 -7.53
CA ALA A 69 -1.20 7.84 -7.68
C ALA A 69 -1.92 8.26 -6.40
N LEU A 70 -2.63 7.33 -5.75
CA LEU A 70 -3.30 7.58 -4.47
C LEU A 70 -2.30 8.04 -3.40
N ILE A 71 -1.23 7.27 -3.17
CA ILE A 71 -0.19 7.60 -2.18
C ILE A 71 0.41 8.98 -2.46
N TRP A 72 0.76 9.25 -3.72
CA TRP A 72 1.38 10.52 -4.09
C TRP A 72 0.47 11.70 -3.75
N ILE A 73 -0.80 11.63 -4.17
CA ILE A 73 -1.80 12.68 -3.93
C ILE A 73 -2.02 12.87 -2.44
N THR A 74 -2.19 11.78 -1.69
CA THR A 74 -2.40 11.82 -0.23
C THR A 74 -1.24 12.49 0.49
N PHE A 75 0.01 12.10 0.22
CA PHE A 75 1.17 12.65 0.92
C PHE A 75 1.52 14.07 0.47
N TYR A 76 1.25 14.42 -0.79
CA TYR A 76 1.34 15.80 -1.25
C TYR A 76 0.35 16.69 -0.49
N ALA A 77 -0.92 16.28 -0.42
CA ALA A 77 -1.96 16.99 0.31
C ALA A 77 -1.65 17.07 1.81
N PHE A 78 -1.18 15.97 2.41
CA PHE A 78 -0.75 15.93 3.80
C PHE A 78 0.32 16.98 4.10
N ALA A 79 1.38 17.04 3.29
CA ALA A 79 2.45 18.03 3.48
C ALA A 79 1.93 19.47 3.37
N GLN A 80 1.03 19.74 2.42
CA GLN A 80 0.42 21.05 2.25
C GLN A 80 -0.42 21.47 3.46
N VAL A 81 -1.29 20.58 3.94
CA VAL A 81 -2.14 20.81 5.11
C VAL A 81 -1.28 21.00 6.35
N TYR A 82 -0.34 20.08 6.61
CA TYR A 82 0.57 20.17 7.75
C TYR A 82 1.33 21.49 7.77
N ASN A 83 1.90 21.90 6.63
CA ASN A 83 2.65 23.17 6.54
C ASN A 83 1.77 24.41 6.76
N ARG A 84 0.46 24.34 6.47
CA ARG A 84 -0.47 25.44 6.77
C ARG A 84 -0.83 25.50 8.25
N LEU A 85 -0.99 24.34 8.89
CA LEU A 85 -1.39 24.24 10.30
C LEU A 85 -0.23 24.42 11.28
N ALA A 86 1.00 24.05 10.89
CA ALA A 86 2.21 24.15 11.70
C ALA A 86 2.95 25.50 11.52
N LYS A 87 2.34 26.45 10.81
CA LYS A 87 2.75 27.86 10.83
C LYS A 87 2.25 28.52 12.11
#